data_AF-A0A1Q7WYG5-F1
#
_entry.id   AF-A0A1Q7WYG5-F1
#
_cell.length_a   1.000
_cell.length_b   1.000
_cell.length_c   1.000
_cell.angle_alpha   90.00
_cell.angle_beta   90.00
_cell.angle_gamma   90.00
#
_symmetry.space_group_name_H-M   'P 1'
#
loop_
_entity.id
_entity.type
_entity.pdbx_description
1 polymer ?
#
loop_
_entity_poly.entity_id
_entity_poly.type
_entity_poly.pdbx_seq_one_letter_code
_entity_poly.pdbx_strand_id
1 'polypeptide(L)'
;MDSDRDGGESDGERRRPEAWNRRDLTTWLATFRSDAEIDWSRARGPLKGVYRGRGERETLWNEFFFTFQEAQIKTPQGFTDAGSEVVVSNTTHFRGREGIEVSASSTWVFTVENGQITCLRLFQERAEALEAVGLSE
;
A
#
# COMPACT_ATOMS: atom_id res chain seq x y z
N MET A 1 39.67 19.16 -33.03
CA MET A 1 39.31 20.39 -32.30
C MET A 1 37.82 20.40 -32.02
N ASP A 2 37.38 19.34 -31.32
CA ASP A 2 36.93 19.39 -29.93
C ASP A 2 36.11 20.61 -29.51
N SER A 3 34.84 20.36 -29.19
CA SER A 3 34.12 20.73 -27.95
C SER A 3 32.62 20.58 -28.23
N ASP A 4 31.99 19.52 -27.72
CA ASP A 4 31.19 19.56 -26.47
C ASP A 4 29.87 20.34 -26.59
N ARG A 5 28.78 19.63 -26.81
CA ARG A 5 27.84 19.34 -25.71
C ARG A 5 26.89 18.22 -26.08
N ASP A 6 27.19 17.09 -25.47
CA ASP A 6 26.26 16.06 -25.06
C ASP A 6 25.08 16.70 -24.28
N GLY A 7 23.89 16.31 -24.66
CA GLY A 7 22.63 16.64 -24.02
C GLY A 7 21.65 15.52 -24.33
N GLY A 8 22.11 14.28 -24.17
CA GLY A 8 21.24 13.12 -24.16
C GLY A 8 20.27 13.28 -23.00
N GLU A 9 19.03 13.67 -23.31
CA GLU A 9 17.90 13.57 -22.40
C GLU A 9 17.84 12.12 -21.91
N SER A 10 18.36 11.94 -20.70
CA SER A 10 18.59 10.63 -20.11
C SER A 10 17.24 9.98 -19.82
N ASP A 11 17.04 8.85 -20.49
CA ASP A 11 16.15 7.78 -20.08
C ASP A 11 16.39 7.50 -18.58
N GLY A 12 15.46 7.98 -17.77
CA GLY A 12 15.52 7.93 -16.31
C GLY A 12 14.22 7.38 -15.76
N GLU A 13 14.03 6.08 -15.97
CA GLU A 13 13.27 5.21 -15.07
C GLU A 13 11.82 5.64 -14.80
N ARG A 14 10.95 5.51 -15.81
CA ARG A 14 9.51 5.26 -15.56
C ARG A 14 9.38 3.87 -14.91
N ARG A 15 9.73 3.72 -13.63
CA ARG A 15 9.21 2.63 -12.80
C ARG A 15 7.70 2.74 -12.85
N ARG A 16 7.07 1.81 -13.55
CA ARG A 16 5.62 1.67 -13.57
C ARG A 16 5.19 1.44 -12.13
N PRO A 17 4.23 2.20 -11.58
CA PRO A 17 3.66 1.85 -10.28
C PRO A 17 3.03 0.46 -10.44
N GLU A 18 3.47 -0.47 -9.60
CA GLU A 18 2.98 -1.85 -9.59
C GLU A 18 1.47 -1.82 -9.34
N ALA A 19 0.68 -2.09 -10.38
CA ALA A 19 -0.78 -2.15 -10.28
C ALA A 19 -1.18 -3.57 -9.84
N TRP A 20 -1.79 -3.66 -8.67
CA TRP A 20 -2.22 -4.93 -8.07
C TRP A 20 -3.59 -5.34 -8.60
N ASN A 21 -3.78 -6.60 -8.99
CA ASN A 21 -5.10 -7.20 -9.26
C ASN A 21 -5.55 -8.13 -8.11
N ARG A 22 -6.76 -8.69 -8.19
CA ARG A 22 -7.30 -9.60 -7.16
C ARG A 22 -6.41 -10.83 -6.87
N ARG A 23 -5.70 -11.37 -7.86
CA ARG A 23 -4.74 -12.47 -7.66
C ARG A 23 -3.51 -11.97 -6.92
N ASP A 24 -2.98 -10.79 -7.25
CA ASP A 24 -1.83 -10.20 -6.55
C ASP A 24 -2.20 -9.90 -5.09
N LEU A 25 -3.40 -9.39 -4.84
CA LEU A 25 -3.93 -9.20 -3.49
C LEU A 25 -3.98 -10.53 -2.74
N THR A 26 -4.50 -11.59 -3.33
CA THR A 26 -4.55 -12.91 -2.68
C THR A 26 -3.15 -13.44 -2.34
N THR A 27 -2.19 -13.28 -3.26
CA THR A 27 -0.78 -13.65 -3.03
C THR A 27 -0.18 -12.81 -1.89
N TRP A 28 -0.46 -11.51 -1.86
CA TRP A 28 -0.02 -10.62 -0.80
C TRP A 28 -0.64 -10.98 0.55
N LEU A 29 -1.91 -11.42 0.61
CA LEU A 29 -2.52 -11.93 1.84
C LEU A 29 -1.80 -13.15 2.41
N ALA A 30 -1.23 -13.99 1.55
CA ALA A 30 -0.45 -15.15 1.98
C ALA A 30 0.88 -14.76 2.66
N THR A 31 1.34 -13.52 2.49
CA THR A 31 2.56 -13.02 3.17
C THR A 31 2.32 -12.62 4.63
N PHE A 32 1.05 -12.47 5.04
CA PHE A 32 0.71 -12.16 6.42
C PHE A 32 0.79 -13.39 7.33
N ARG A 33 1.33 -13.19 8.54
CA ARG A 33 1.27 -14.16 9.62
C ARG A 33 -0.20 -14.46 9.97
N SER A 34 -0.48 -15.64 10.50
CA SER A 34 -1.88 -16.06 10.75
C SER A 34 -2.58 -15.19 11.81
N ASP A 35 -1.83 -14.69 12.78
CA ASP A 35 -2.22 -13.79 13.87
C ASP A 35 -2.00 -12.30 13.53
N ALA A 36 -1.59 -11.97 12.30
CA ALA A 36 -1.27 -10.60 11.93
C ALA A 36 -2.46 -9.64 12.07
N GLU A 37 -2.16 -8.38 12.37
CA GLU A 37 -3.13 -7.30 12.53
C GLU A 37 -3.17 -6.38 11.30
N ILE A 38 -4.35 -5.88 10.96
CA ILE A 38 -4.57 -4.78 10.03
C ILE A 38 -5.24 -3.63 10.79
N ASP A 39 -4.49 -2.57 11.06
CA ASP A 39 -4.99 -1.33 11.65
C ASP A 39 -5.35 -0.33 10.55
N TRP A 40 -6.63 -0.33 10.18
CA TRP A 40 -7.27 0.68 9.34
C TRP A 40 -8.13 1.64 10.17
N SER A 41 -7.87 1.78 11.47
CA SER A 41 -8.64 2.67 12.35
C SER A 41 -8.57 4.14 11.92
N ARG A 42 -7.55 4.51 11.14
CA ARG A 42 -7.37 5.85 10.55
C ARG A 42 -7.94 5.98 9.14
N ALA A 43 -8.52 4.92 8.58
CA ALA A 43 -9.06 4.96 7.22
C ALA A 43 -10.27 5.91 7.12
N ARG A 44 -10.34 6.66 6.02
CA ARG A 44 -11.48 7.49 5.63
C ARG A 44 -12.39 6.71 4.66
N GLY A 45 -13.10 5.71 5.17
CA GLY A 45 -13.97 4.87 4.37
C GLY A 45 -14.76 3.84 5.18
N PRO A 46 -15.65 3.06 4.53
CA PRO A 46 -16.53 2.12 5.21
C PRO A 46 -15.79 0.96 5.90
N LEU A 47 -14.54 0.70 5.51
CA LEU A 47 -13.72 -0.38 6.06
C LEU A 47 -12.83 0.06 7.23
N LYS A 48 -13.12 1.22 7.83
CA LYS A 48 -12.40 1.71 9.02
C LYS A 48 -12.55 0.74 10.19
N GLY A 49 -11.43 0.27 10.74
CA GLY A 49 -11.43 -0.68 11.85
C GLY A 49 -10.05 -1.28 12.11
N VAL A 50 -9.97 -2.13 13.13
CA VAL A 50 -8.78 -2.95 13.41
C VAL A 50 -9.18 -4.42 13.29
N TYR A 51 -8.48 -5.18 12.48
CA TYR A 51 -8.81 -6.57 12.13
C TYR A 51 -7.66 -7.48 12.54
N ARG A 52 -7.92 -8.46 13.42
CA ARG A 52 -6.88 -9.33 13.99
C ARG A 52 -7.03 -10.77 13.54
N GLY A 53 -5.89 -11.36 13.24
CA GLY A 53 -5.81 -12.74 12.83
C GLY A 53 -6.51 -13.01 11.50
N ARG A 54 -6.53 -14.28 11.11
CA ARG A 54 -6.95 -14.69 9.77
C ARG A 54 -8.43 -14.41 9.49
N GLY A 55 -9.32 -14.74 10.43
CA GLY A 55 -10.77 -14.66 10.21
C GLY A 55 -11.29 -13.23 10.00
N GLU A 56 -10.84 -12.27 10.81
CA GLU A 56 -11.25 -10.87 10.65
C GLU A 56 -10.68 -10.27 9.36
N ARG A 57 -9.45 -10.63 9.00
CA ARG A 57 -8.84 -10.22 7.74
C ARG A 57 -9.58 -10.80 6.54
N GLU A 58 -9.89 -12.10 6.53
CA GLU A 58 -10.68 -12.72 5.46
C GLU A 58 -12.06 -12.05 5.31
N THR A 59 -12.69 -11.66 6.42
CA THR A 59 -13.95 -10.89 6.41
C THR A 59 -13.76 -9.51 5.80
N LEU A 60 -12.74 -8.76 6.22
CA LEU A 60 -12.38 -7.46 5.62
C LEU A 60 -12.22 -7.56 4.10
N TRP A 61 -11.49 -8.58 3.62
CA TRP A 61 -11.23 -8.73 2.18
C TRP A 61 -12.48 -9.14 1.42
N ASN A 62 -13.33 -10.00 1.99
CA ASN A 62 -14.63 -10.31 1.39
C ASN A 62 -15.49 -9.06 1.26
N GLU A 63 -15.56 -8.21 2.28
CA GLU A 63 -16.30 -6.93 2.22
C GLU A 63 -15.67 -5.95 1.21
N PHE A 64 -14.33 -5.90 1.14
CA PHE A 64 -13.61 -5.11 0.15
C PHE A 64 -13.95 -5.54 -1.28
N PHE A 65 -13.85 -6.83 -1.59
CA PHE A 65 -14.20 -7.39 -2.91
C PHE A 65 -15.70 -7.39 -3.17
N PHE A 66 -16.52 -7.34 -2.13
CA PHE A 66 -17.94 -7.13 -2.28
C PHE A 66 -18.21 -5.69 -2.73
N THR A 67 -17.57 -4.71 -2.10
CA THR A 67 -17.79 -3.28 -2.36
C THR A 67 -17.18 -2.83 -3.69
N PHE A 68 -15.96 -3.27 -3.99
CA PHE A 68 -15.19 -2.84 -5.15
C PHE A 68 -14.97 -4.00 -6.11
N GLN A 69 -15.34 -3.82 -7.37
CA GLN A 69 -15.12 -4.82 -8.42
C GLN A 69 -13.68 -4.77 -8.92
N GLU A 70 -13.09 -3.58 -8.95
CA GLU A 70 -11.70 -3.35 -9.35
C GLU A 70 -11.03 -2.43 -8.32
N ALA A 71 -9.77 -2.73 -7.99
CA ALA A 71 -8.92 -1.86 -7.19
C ALA A 71 -7.55 -1.82 -7.84
N GLN A 72 -7.04 -0.62 -8.10
CA GLN A 72 -5.71 -0.39 -8.67
C GLN A 72 -4.91 0.45 -7.69
N ILE A 73 -3.94 -0.19 -7.04
CA ILE A 73 -3.01 0.49 -6.13
C ILE A 73 -1.81 0.96 -6.94
N LYS A 74 -1.37 2.19 -6.71
CA LYS A 74 -0.13 2.76 -7.27
C LYS A 74 0.75 3.24 -6.13
N THR A 75 2.06 3.02 -6.23
CA THR A 75 3.05 3.38 -5.19
C THR A 75 4.07 4.40 -5.72
N PRO A 76 3.68 5.67 -5.91
CA PRO A 76 4.50 6.62 -6.67
C PRO A 76 5.85 6.95 -6.01
N GLN A 77 5.94 6.89 -4.68
CA GLN A 77 7.20 7.11 -3.94
C GLN A 77 7.98 5.81 -3.65
N GLY A 78 7.50 4.65 -4.11
CA GLY A 78 8.11 3.36 -3.82
C GLY A 78 8.04 2.96 -2.34
N PHE A 79 9.06 2.20 -1.91
CA PHE A 79 9.15 1.60 -0.58
C PHE A 79 10.28 2.29 0.20
N THR A 80 10.01 2.67 1.43
CA THR A 80 11.03 3.16 2.37
C THR A 80 11.23 2.11 3.45
N ASP A 81 12.44 1.55 3.51
CA ASP A 81 12.84 0.60 4.55
C ASP A 81 13.22 1.33 5.84
N ALA A 82 12.70 0.84 6.96
CA ALA A 82 12.97 1.32 8.31
C ALA A 82 13.28 0.12 9.23
N GLY A 83 14.11 -0.82 8.76
CA GLY A 83 14.50 -2.01 9.52
C GLY A 83 13.45 -3.11 9.51
N SER A 84 12.77 -3.34 10.63
CA SER A 84 11.64 -4.29 10.68
C SER A 84 10.35 -3.71 10.11
N GLU A 85 10.36 -2.43 9.70
CA GLU A 85 9.19 -1.73 9.20
C GLU A 85 9.41 -1.21 7.79
N VAL A 86 8.36 -1.23 6.96
CA VAL A 86 8.41 -0.74 5.58
C VAL A 86 7.28 0.24 5.35
N VAL A 87 7.60 1.45 4.91
CA VAL A 87 6.64 2.52 4.63
C VAL A 87 6.37 2.57 3.12
N VAL A 88 5.09 2.58 2.74
CA VAL A 88 4.63 2.55 1.35
C VAL A 88 3.53 3.58 1.15
N SER A 89 3.87 4.66 0.46
CA SER A 89 2.87 5.64 0.05
C SER A 89 2.12 5.12 -1.16
N ASN A 90 0.79 5.19 -1.12
CA ASN A 90 -0.06 4.62 -2.15
C ASN A 90 -1.22 5.55 -2.54
N THR A 91 -1.61 5.44 -3.81
CA THR A 91 -2.89 5.93 -4.31
C THR A 91 -3.66 4.75 -4.87
N THR A 92 -4.83 4.49 -4.31
CA THR A 92 -5.72 3.42 -4.76
C THR A 92 -6.91 4.00 -5.50
N HIS A 93 -7.08 3.58 -6.75
CA HIS A 93 -8.28 3.82 -7.53
C HIS A 93 -9.21 2.61 -7.39
N PHE A 94 -10.44 2.84 -6.96
CA PHE A 94 -11.45 1.81 -6.82
C PHE A 94 -12.57 2.04 -7.82
N ARG A 95 -13.10 0.95 -8.36
CA ARG A 95 -14.33 0.95 -9.14
C ARG A 95 -15.40 0.16 -8.40
N GLY A 96 -16.45 0.86 -7.99
CA GLY A 96 -17.66 0.26 -7.43
C GLY A 96 -18.47 -0.48 -8.49
N ARG A 97 -19.39 -1.34 -8.06
CA ARG A 97 -20.20 -2.18 -8.96
C ARG A 97 -21.08 -1.40 -9.93
N GLU A 98 -21.53 -0.23 -9.53
CA GLU A 98 -22.35 0.66 -10.38
C GLU A 98 -21.50 1.52 -11.32
N GLY A 99 -20.21 1.24 -11.44
CA GLY A 99 -19.29 1.97 -12.30
C GLY A 99 -18.76 3.28 -11.68
N ILE A 100 -19.13 3.59 -10.43
CA ILE A 100 -18.61 4.74 -9.69
C ILE A 100 -17.13 4.53 -9.43
N GLU A 101 -16.30 5.47 -9.87
CA GLU A 101 -14.86 5.48 -9.63
C GLU A 101 -14.52 6.41 -8.47
N VAL A 102 -13.74 5.92 -7.51
CA VAL A 102 -13.26 6.70 -6.37
C VAL A 102 -11.75 6.52 -6.24
N SER A 103 -11.05 7.55 -5.79
CA SER A 103 -9.59 7.49 -5.58
C SER A 103 -9.27 7.91 -4.15
N ALA A 104 -8.37 7.18 -3.49
CA ALA A 104 -7.89 7.51 -2.15
C ALA A 104 -6.36 7.42 -2.11
N SER A 105 -5.73 8.40 -1.46
CA SER A 105 -4.31 8.33 -1.13
C SER A 105 -4.13 8.02 0.35
N SER A 106 -3.14 7.20 0.66
CA SER A 106 -2.78 6.83 2.04
C SER A 106 -1.32 6.39 2.10
N THR A 107 -0.82 6.17 3.30
CA THR A 107 0.49 5.56 3.52
C THR A 107 0.33 4.33 4.40
N TRP A 108 0.90 3.20 3.98
CA TRP A 108 0.91 1.96 4.73
C TRP A 108 2.25 1.78 5.42
N VAL A 109 2.22 1.32 6.65
CA VAL A 109 3.38 0.85 7.40
C VAL A 109 3.21 -0.62 7.66
N PHE A 110 4.13 -1.42 7.13
CA PHE A 110 4.19 -2.86 7.34
C PHE A 110 5.22 -3.15 8.42
N THR A 111 4.86 -3.96 9.41
CA THR A 111 5.84 -4.60 10.30
C THR A 111 6.10 -6.01 9.78
N VAL A 112 7.38 -6.33 9.55
CA VAL A 112 7.84 -7.59 8.99
C VAL A 112 8.76 -8.28 9.99
N GLU A 113 8.43 -9.52 10.33
CA GLU A 113 9.24 -10.37 11.20
C GLU A 113 9.45 -11.72 10.52
N ASN A 114 10.70 -12.18 10.42
CA ASN A 114 11.05 -13.45 9.77
C ASN A 114 10.49 -13.59 8.34
N GLY A 115 10.42 -12.48 7.60
CA GLY A 115 9.90 -12.44 6.23
C GLY A 115 8.37 -12.53 6.13
N GLN A 116 7.64 -12.47 7.25
CA GLN A 116 6.18 -12.44 7.27
C GLN A 116 5.66 -11.10 7.80
N ILE A 117 4.56 -10.62 7.24
CA ILE A 117 3.91 -9.39 7.71
C ILE A 117 3.13 -9.70 8.99
N THR A 118 3.43 -8.99 10.07
CA THR A 118 2.80 -9.20 11.39
C THR A 118 1.83 -8.07 11.73
N CYS A 119 2.03 -6.89 11.15
CA CYS A 119 1.11 -5.77 11.25
C CYS A 119 1.10 -4.95 9.95
N LEU A 120 -0.08 -4.48 9.54
CA LEU A 120 -0.23 -3.39 8.57
C LEU A 120 -1.00 -2.25 9.22
N ARG A 121 -0.43 -1.05 9.19
CA ARG A 121 -1.05 0.18 9.71
C ARG A 121 -1.27 1.16 8.57
N LEU A 122 -2.45 1.75 8.51
CA LEU A 122 -2.78 2.80 7.54
C LEU A 122 -2.69 4.18 8.19
N PHE A 123 -2.02 5.10 7.52
CA PHE A 123 -1.93 6.53 7.83
C PHE A 123 -2.49 7.35 6.66
N GLN A 124 -3.01 8.54 6.96
CA GLN A 124 -3.55 9.43 5.91
C GLN A 124 -2.41 10.19 5.24
N GLU A 125 -1.45 10.69 6.03
CA GLU A 125 -0.31 11.43 5.55
C GLU A 125 1.00 10.62 5.68
N ARG A 126 1.93 10.84 4.74
CA ARG A 126 3.25 10.20 4.74
C ARG A 126 4.10 10.63 5.93
N ALA A 127 4.02 11.91 6.32
CA ALA A 127 4.69 12.44 7.50
C ALA A 127 4.40 11.60 8.75
N GLU A 128 3.10 11.39 9.02
CA GLU A 128 2.64 10.64 10.19
C GLU A 128 3.17 9.20 10.18
N ALA A 129 3.23 8.58 9.01
CA ALA A 129 3.74 7.23 8.85
C ALA A 129 5.25 7.13 9.11
N LEU A 130 6.02 8.13 8.66
CA LEU A 130 7.46 8.20 8.89
C LEU A 130 7.78 8.46 10.36
N GLU A 131 7.08 9.41 10.98
CA GLU A 131 7.23 9.66 12.41
C GLU A 131 6.91 8.42 13.24
N ALA A 132 5.90 7.64 12.84
CA ALA A 132 5.51 6.40 13.51
C ALA A 132 6.56 5.27 13.42
N VAL A 133 7.53 5.37 12.51
CA VAL A 133 8.68 4.45 12.39
C VAL A 133 10.01 5.12 12.81
N GLY A 134 9.94 6.31 13.42
CA GLY A 134 11.13 7.03 13.90
C GLY A 134 11.93 7.75 12.81
N LEU A 135 11.33 7.99 11.65
CA LEU A 135 11.92 8.77 10.55
C LEU A 135 11.29 10.18 10.50
N SER A 136 11.99 11.11 9.84
CA SER A 136 11.49 12.44 9.50
C SER A 136 11.35 12.59 7.99
N GLU A 137 10.46 13.48 7.53
CA GLU A 137 10.36 13.84 6.10
C GLU A 137 11.53 14.66 5.57
#